data_AF-A0A7X5JD91-F1
#
_entry.id   AF-A0A7X5JD91-F1
#
_cell.length_a   1.000
_cell.length_b   1.000
_cell.length_c   1.000
_cell.angle_alpha   90.00
_cell.angle_beta   90.00
_cell.angle_gamma   90.00
#
_symmetry.space_group_name_H-M   'P 1'
#
loop_
_entity.id
_entity.type
_entity.pdbx_description
1 polymer ?
#
loop_
_entity_poly.entity_id
_entity_poly.type
_entity_poly.pdbx_seq_one_letter_code
_entity_poly.pdbx_strand_id
1 'polypeptide(L)'
;MESLNKENTEFEACSSCAGMWFDLGELKEAISWQENNHFELKTIVRGDGQPDHAHGYICPKCEIIMEERQYAYDSGIHIDGCPCCRGIFVSPEDLGAIGTFLHSSKHSDEAKIAHVDTYKALNKLEFEHRNKQEALASKIDGLFKFDDIKGLDKLTNWLIGELVDVDSFKISNR
;
A
#
# COMPACT_ATOMS: atom_id res chain seq x y z
N MET A 1 19.20 -9.85 1.18
CA MET A 1 18.03 -10.23 2.01
C MET A 1 18.17 -11.71 2.34
N GLU A 2 17.89 -12.08 3.57
CA GLU A 2 17.82 -13.45 4.05
C GLU A 2 16.37 -13.77 4.43
N SER A 3 15.83 -14.89 3.94
CA SER A 3 14.50 -15.36 4.32
C SER A 3 14.54 -15.99 5.73
N LEU A 4 13.63 -15.54 6.58
CA LEU A 4 13.42 -16.02 7.93
C LEU A 4 12.04 -16.65 8.00
N ASN A 5 11.98 -17.90 8.44
CA ASN A 5 10.71 -18.58 8.64
C ASN A 5 10.46 -18.77 10.13
N LYS A 6 9.37 -18.21 10.64
CA LYS A 6 8.93 -18.37 12.03
C LYS A 6 7.43 -18.65 12.03
N GLU A 7 7.06 -19.86 12.48
CA GLU A 7 5.66 -20.26 12.73
C GLU A 7 4.66 -19.95 11.58
N ASN A 8 5.06 -20.25 10.33
CA ASN A 8 4.31 -20.03 9.08
C ASN A 8 4.29 -18.59 8.55
N THR A 9 5.08 -17.68 9.11
CA THR A 9 5.32 -16.37 8.50
C THR A 9 6.75 -16.30 7.98
N GLU A 10 6.88 -15.96 6.70
CA GLU A 10 8.16 -15.72 6.05
C GLU A 10 8.43 -14.22 6.06
N PHE A 11 9.58 -13.83 6.57
CA PHE A 11 10.04 -12.44 6.57
C PHE A 11 11.37 -12.36 5.86
N GLU A 12 11.62 -11.26 5.15
CA GLU A 12 12.92 -11.00 4.57
C GLU A 12 13.67 -9.98 5.41
N ALA A 13 14.92 -10.28 5.77
CA ALA A 13 15.73 -9.37 6.55
C ALA A 13 17.05 -9.02 5.86
N CYS A 14 17.50 -7.79 6.05
CA CYS A 14 18.79 -7.33 5.59
C CYS A 14 19.89 -7.81 6.56
N SER A 15 20.83 -8.60 6.08
CA SER A 15 21.96 -9.08 6.88
C SER A 15 22.98 -7.99 7.24
N SER A 16 22.91 -6.81 6.60
CA SER A 16 23.81 -5.68 6.89
C SER A 16 23.27 -4.76 7.98
N CYS A 17 22.03 -4.28 7.84
CA CYS A 17 21.44 -3.31 8.77
C CYS A 17 20.35 -3.91 9.68
N ALA A 18 20.09 -5.21 9.60
CA ALA A 18 19.01 -5.92 10.29
C ALA A 18 17.57 -5.41 10.01
N GLY A 19 17.40 -4.45 9.10
CA GLY A 19 16.07 -4.00 8.68
C GLY A 19 15.28 -5.12 8.00
N MET A 20 13.96 -5.08 8.14
CA MET A 20 13.05 -6.12 7.70
C MET A 20 12.11 -5.60 6.62
N TRP A 21 11.88 -6.42 5.61
CA TRP A 21 10.87 -6.22 4.59
C TRP A 21 9.59 -6.97 4.95
N PHE A 22 8.46 -6.31 4.74
CA PHE A 22 7.12 -6.83 4.94
C PHE A 22 6.30 -6.57 3.70
N ASP A 23 5.64 -7.59 3.17
CA ASP A 23 4.61 -7.40 2.17
C ASP A 23 3.39 -6.67 2.74
N LEU A 24 2.49 -6.28 1.83
CA LEU A 24 1.26 -5.61 2.20
C LEU A 24 0.46 -6.45 3.21
N GLY A 25 0.38 -5.95 4.44
CA GLY A 25 -0.36 -6.58 5.54
C GLY A 25 0.49 -7.39 6.52
N GLU A 26 1.70 -7.81 6.13
CA GLU A 26 2.54 -8.70 6.96
C GLU A 26 3.05 -8.02 8.22
N LEU A 27 3.37 -6.72 8.19
CA LEU A 27 3.81 -6.00 9.39
C LEU A 27 2.78 -6.10 10.52
N LYS A 28 1.48 -6.04 10.20
CA LYS A 28 0.41 -6.16 11.20
C LYS A 28 0.42 -7.55 11.85
N GLU A 29 0.62 -8.58 11.05
CA GLU A 29 0.72 -9.97 11.52
C GLU A 29 1.96 -10.16 12.39
N ALA A 30 3.11 -9.63 11.94
CA ALA A 30 4.37 -9.65 12.66
C ALA A 30 4.27 -9.01 14.05
N ILE A 31 3.65 -7.82 14.14
CA ILE A 31 3.42 -7.13 15.41
C ILE A 31 2.46 -7.92 16.30
N SER A 32 1.37 -8.44 15.74
CA SER A 32 0.39 -9.23 16.50
C SER A 32 1.02 -10.50 17.08
N TRP A 33 1.88 -11.16 16.29
CA TRP A 33 2.65 -12.31 16.75
C TRP A 33 3.66 -11.91 17.84
N GLN A 34 4.35 -10.78 17.68
CA GLN A 34 5.28 -10.25 18.66
C GLN A 34 4.61 -10.02 20.03
N GLU A 35 3.43 -9.39 20.04
CA GLU A 35 2.63 -9.15 21.25
C GLU A 35 2.20 -10.47 21.92
N ASN A 36 1.70 -11.43 21.15
CA ASN A 36 1.20 -12.70 21.68
C ASN A 36 2.30 -13.62 22.23
N ASN A 37 3.53 -13.50 21.72
CA ASN A 37 4.64 -14.38 22.06
C ASN A 37 5.68 -13.72 22.98
N HIS A 38 5.47 -12.46 23.39
CA HIS A 38 6.44 -11.69 24.18
C HIS A 38 7.86 -11.76 23.60
N PHE A 39 7.95 -11.69 22.28
CA PHE A 39 9.20 -11.81 21.52
C PHE A 39 9.58 -10.44 20.96
N GLU A 40 10.80 -10.23 20.48
CA GLU A 40 11.19 -8.98 19.80
C GLU A 40 11.79 -9.32 18.43
N LEU A 41 11.14 -8.90 17.33
CA LEU A 41 11.57 -9.24 15.96
C LEU A 41 13.01 -8.75 15.65
N LYS A 42 13.41 -7.60 16.20
CA LYS A 42 14.79 -7.08 16.10
C LYS A 42 15.86 -8.03 16.66
N THR A 43 15.49 -9.05 17.44
CA THR A 43 16.43 -10.03 17.99
C THR A 43 16.74 -11.18 17.02
N ILE A 44 15.98 -11.31 15.92
CA ILE A 44 16.15 -12.40 14.95
C ILE A 44 17.38 -12.18 14.08
N VAL A 45 17.66 -10.93 13.69
CA VAL A 45 18.78 -10.60 12.82
C VAL A 45 19.69 -9.61 13.50
N ARG A 46 21.00 -9.86 13.37
CA ARG A 46 22.04 -8.97 13.85
C ARG A 46 22.69 -8.31 12.64
N GLY A 47 22.70 -6.99 12.64
CA GLY A 47 23.40 -6.14 11.68
C GLY A 47 23.94 -4.94 12.43
N ASP A 48 25.12 -4.47 12.03
CA ASP A 48 25.79 -3.29 12.56
C ASP A 48 25.72 -2.08 11.62
N GLY A 49 25.20 -2.28 10.40
CA GLY A 49 24.91 -1.22 9.45
C GLY A 49 23.80 -0.31 9.95
N GLN A 50 23.97 0.99 9.72
CA GLN A 50 22.89 1.94 9.97
C GLN A 50 21.89 1.92 8.81
N PRO A 51 20.58 1.91 9.09
CA PRO A 51 19.59 2.20 8.08
C PRO A 51 19.78 3.64 7.55
N ASP A 52 19.56 3.80 6.25
CA ASP A 52 19.85 5.02 5.51
C ASP A 52 18.68 5.33 4.57
N HIS A 53 17.69 6.05 5.11
CA HIS A 53 16.55 6.55 4.36
C HIS A 53 16.98 7.59 3.30
N ALA A 54 18.11 8.29 3.50
CA ALA A 54 18.50 9.43 2.67
C ALA A 54 18.87 9.03 1.24
N HIS A 55 19.37 7.80 1.06
CA HIS A 55 19.70 7.26 -0.25
C HIS A 55 18.56 6.44 -0.88
N GLY A 56 17.47 6.21 -0.13
CA GLY A 56 16.31 5.45 -0.56
C GLY A 56 16.58 3.94 -0.67
N TYR A 57 15.63 3.15 -0.17
CA TYR A 57 15.69 1.69 -0.31
C TYR A 57 15.16 1.23 -1.67
N ILE A 58 15.68 0.11 -2.17
CA ILE A 58 15.14 -0.55 -3.36
C ILE A 58 14.19 -1.66 -2.92
N CYS A 59 12.96 -1.63 -3.42
CA CYS A 59 11.98 -2.68 -3.16
C CYS A 59 12.49 -4.03 -3.73
N PRO A 60 12.57 -5.11 -2.93
CA PRO A 60 13.09 -6.40 -3.40
C PRO A 60 12.18 -7.09 -4.42
N LYS A 61 10.90 -6.69 -4.51
CA LYS A 61 9.92 -7.26 -5.47
C LYS A 61 9.77 -6.47 -6.75
N CYS A 62 9.79 -5.14 -6.65
CA CYS A 62 9.52 -4.25 -7.78
C CYS A 62 10.79 -3.64 -8.38
N GLU A 63 11.92 -3.74 -7.68
CA GLU A 63 13.21 -3.16 -8.08
C GLU A 63 13.15 -1.64 -8.33
N ILE A 64 12.26 -0.95 -7.61
CA ILE A 64 12.10 0.51 -7.65
C ILE A 64 12.48 1.15 -6.31
N ILE A 65 12.85 2.43 -6.37
CA ILE A 65 13.11 3.25 -5.18
C ILE A 65 11.82 3.36 -4.35
N MET A 66 11.96 3.14 -3.06
CA MET A 66 10.92 3.26 -2.06
C MET A 66 10.84 4.70 -1.56
N GLU A 67 9.66 5.08 -1.08
CA GLU A 67 9.39 6.42 -0.59
C GLU A 67 9.28 6.42 0.93
N GLU A 68 10.01 7.32 1.59
CA GLU A 68 9.86 7.57 3.01
C GLU A 68 8.45 8.12 3.31
N ARG A 69 7.79 7.55 4.31
CA ARG A 69 6.45 7.93 4.76
C ARG A 69 6.34 7.78 6.27
N GLN A 70 5.53 8.63 6.88
CA GLN A 70 5.23 8.53 8.30
C GLN A 70 4.26 7.38 8.57
N TYR A 71 4.65 6.44 9.43
CA TYR A 71 3.78 5.36 9.89
C TYR A 71 2.56 5.93 10.62
N ALA A 72 1.38 5.36 10.37
CA ALA A 72 0.10 5.80 10.94
C ALA A 72 -0.21 7.32 10.77
N TYR A 73 0.46 8.03 9.86
CA TYR A 73 0.34 9.47 9.58
C TYR A 73 0.73 10.43 10.73
N ASP A 74 0.63 10.04 11.99
CA ASP A 74 0.89 10.91 13.15
C ASP A 74 1.86 10.32 14.18
N SER A 75 2.45 9.14 13.91
CA SER A 75 3.31 8.46 14.89
C SER A 75 4.69 9.07 15.14
N GLY A 76 5.18 9.93 14.23
CA GLY A 76 6.56 10.43 14.21
C GLY A 76 7.58 9.40 13.71
N ILE A 77 7.15 8.17 13.40
CA ILE A 77 8.01 7.08 12.92
C ILE A 77 8.03 7.11 11.41
N HIS A 78 9.21 7.06 10.81
CA HIS A 78 9.38 7.10 9.36
C HIS A 78 9.75 5.70 8.86
N ILE A 79 9.08 5.26 7.80
CA ILE A 79 9.31 3.95 7.17
C ILE A 79 9.37 4.14 5.65
N ASP A 80 10.01 3.22 4.95
CA ASP A 80 10.02 3.25 3.49
C ASP A 80 8.92 2.34 2.95
N GLY A 81 8.12 2.87 2.01
CA GLY A 81 7.06 2.12 1.34
C GLY A 81 7.28 2.06 -0.17
N CYS A 82 7.07 0.88 -0.75
CA CYS A 82 7.07 0.73 -2.21
C CYS A 82 5.76 1.31 -2.80
N PRO A 83 5.83 2.26 -3.76
CA PRO A 83 4.63 2.84 -4.36
C PRO A 83 3.88 1.87 -5.28
N CYS A 84 4.52 0.77 -5.71
CA CYS A 84 3.91 -0.22 -6.61
C CYS A 84 3.22 -1.36 -5.86
N CYS A 85 3.95 -2.13 -5.04
CA CYS A 85 3.41 -3.30 -4.35
C CYS A 85 2.91 -3.02 -2.92
N ARG A 86 3.18 -1.82 -2.37
CA ARG A 86 2.83 -1.42 -1.00
C ARG A 86 3.50 -2.22 0.11
N GLY A 87 4.51 -3.02 -0.21
CA GLY A 87 5.41 -3.57 0.79
C GLY A 87 6.25 -2.46 1.42
N ILE A 88 6.73 -2.71 2.63
CA ILE A 88 7.43 -1.72 3.46
C ILE A 88 8.73 -2.29 4.00
N PHE A 89 9.71 -1.41 4.17
CA PHE A 89 10.96 -1.71 4.83
C PHE A 89 10.98 -0.96 6.17
N VAL A 90 11.30 -1.68 7.23
CA VAL A 90 11.27 -1.16 8.59
C VAL A 90 12.60 -1.49 9.26
N SER A 91 13.26 -0.48 9.81
CA SER A 91 14.49 -0.66 10.56
C SER A 91 14.24 -1.39 11.90
N PRO A 92 15.26 -1.99 12.52
CA PRO A 92 15.14 -2.58 13.85
C PRO A 92 14.64 -1.59 14.91
N GLU A 93 15.10 -0.33 14.86
CA GLU A 93 14.68 0.73 15.77
C GLU A 93 13.22 1.15 15.54
N ASP A 94 12.80 1.29 14.28
CA ASP A 94 11.43 1.66 13.94
C ASP A 94 10.44 0.55 14.29
N LEU A 95 10.83 -0.73 14.16
CA LEU A 95 9.99 -1.85 14.62
C LEU A 95 9.68 -1.75 16.12
N GLY A 96 10.67 -1.40 16.94
CA GLY A 96 10.47 -1.17 18.37
C GLY A 96 9.62 0.07 18.66
N ALA A 97 9.84 1.15 17.91
CA ALA A 97 9.05 2.38 18.00
C ALA A 97 7.58 2.12 17.63
N ILE A 98 7.31 1.33 16.58
CA ILE A 98 5.96 0.96 16.15
C ILE A 98 5.24 0.17 17.24
N GLY A 99 5.89 -0.82 17.85
CA GLY A 99 5.32 -1.55 18.99
C GLY A 99 4.95 -0.61 20.15
N THR A 100 5.84 0.31 20.50
CA THR A 100 5.61 1.31 21.55
C THR A 100 4.48 2.27 21.20
N PHE A 101 4.42 2.73 19.95
CA PHE A 101 3.34 3.57 19.43
C PHE A 101 1.99 2.85 19.49
N LEU A 102 1.93 1.57 19.12
CA LEU A 102 0.70 0.79 19.19
C LEU A 102 0.22 0.51 20.62
N HIS A 103 1.16 0.35 21.57
CA HIS A 103 0.85 0.24 22.99
C HIS A 103 0.35 1.56 23.59
N SER A 104 1.02 2.68 23.30
CA SER A 104 0.64 4.01 23.82
C SER A 104 -0.64 4.57 23.18
N SER A 105 -0.86 4.30 21.90
CA SER A 105 -2.11 4.62 21.18
C SER A 105 -3.30 3.74 21.59
N LYS A 106 -3.17 2.83 22.58
CA LYS A 106 -4.35 2.23 23.26
C LYS A 106 -5.17 3.27 24.06
N HIS A 107 -4.97 4.58 23.82
CA HIS A 107 -5.87 5.65 24.23
C HIS A 107 -6.80 6.10 23.09
N SER A 108 -8.11 5.94 23.37
CA SER A 108 -9.33 6.11 22.56
C SER A 108 -9.53 5.07 21.45
N ASP A 109 -10.44 4.13 21.72
CA ASP A 109 -10.93 3.14 20.75
C ASP A 109 -11.54 3.81 19.50
N GLU A 110 -12.06 5.04 19.63
CA GLU A 110 -12.66 5.78 18.51
C GLU A 110 -11.67 6.10 17.39
N ALA A 111 -10.43 6.50 17.72
CA ALA A 111 -9.43 6.86 16.70
C ALA A 111 -8.95 5.63 15.91
N LYS A 112 -8.80 4.49 16.59
CA LYS A 112 -8.45 3.21 15.96
C LYS A 112 -9.59 2.70 15.07
N ILE A 113 -10.84 2.80 15.53
CA ILE A 113 -12.02 2.43 14.74
C ILE A 113 -12.11 3.32 13.48
N ALA A 114 -11.99 4.63 13.64
CA ALA A 114 -12.02 5.58 12.53
C ALA A 114 -10.91 5.30 11.50
N HIS A 115 -9.69 5.00 11.95
CA HIS A 115 -8.57 4.68 11.06
C HIS A 115 -8.82 3.37 10.29
N VAL A 116 -9.31 2.33 10.97
CA VAL A 116 -9.64 1.04 10.34
C VAL A 116 -10.77 1.19 9.33
N ASP A 117 -11.82 1.95 9.65
CA ASP A 117 -12.95 2.19 8.74
C ASP A 117 -12.53 3.01 7.52
N THR A 118 -11.66 4.01 7.73
CA THR A 118 -11.08 4.80 6.65
C THR A 118 -10.24 3.92 5.72
N TYR A 119 -9.39 3.07 6.27
CA TYR A 119 -8.56 2.14 5.48
C TYR A 119 -9.41 1.13 4.68
N LYS A 120 -10.48 0.59 5.29
CA LYS A 120 -11.43 -0.27 4.58
C LYS A 120 -12.14 0.45 3.44
N ALA A 121 -12.57 1.70 3.68
CA ALA A 121 -13.22 2.51 2.65
C ALA A 121 -12.27 2.81 1.48
N LEU A 122 -11.01 3.15 1.77
CA LEU A 122 -9.99 3.38 0.75
C LEU A 122 -9.74 2.13 -0.11
N ASN A 123 -9.51 0.96 0.51
CA ASN A 123 -9.32 -0.29 -0.24
C ASN A 123 -10.54 -0.64 -1.09
N LYS A 124 -11.76 -0.40 -0.58
CA LYS A 124 -12.98 -0.62 -1.34
C LYS A 124 -13.05 0.28 -2.58
N LEU A 125 -12.74 1.57 -2.42
CA LEU A 125 -12.71 2.53 -3.53
C LEU A 125 -11.66 2.16 -4.58
N GLU A 126 -10.47 1.75 -4.16
CA GLU A 126 -9.40 1.32 -5.06
C GLU A 126 -9.77 0.05 -5.84
N PHE A 127 -10.40 -0.91 -5.16
CA PHE A 127 -10.92 -2.12 -5.80
C PHE A 127 -12.00 -1.78 -6.82
N GLU A 128 -12.95 -0.90 -6.47
CA GLU A 128 -13.98 -0.42 -7.39
C GLU A 128 -13.38 0.33 -8.59
N HIS A 129 -12.37 1.17 -8.38
CA HIS A 129 -11.69 1.89 -9.45
C HIS A 129 -10.98 0.92 -10.41
N ARG A 130 -10.26 -0.07 -9.87
CA ARG A 130 -9.60 -1.11 -10.66
C ARG A 130 -10.60 -1.92 -11.48
N ASN A 131 -11.69 -2.37 -10.88
CA ASN A 131 -12.73 -3.12 -11.58
C ASN A 131 -13.40 -2.28 -12.67
N LYS A 132 -13.62 -0.98 -12.44
CA LYS A 132 -14.15 -0.07 -13.47
C LYS A 132 -13.16 0.10 -14.62
N GLN A 133 -11.86 0.22 -14.33
CA GLN A 133 -10.82 0.31 -15.36
C GLN A 133 -10.73 -0.98 -16.18
N GLU A 134 -10.78 -2.16 -15.55
CA GLU A 134 -10.79 -3.46 -16.24
C GLU A 134 -12.07 -3.66 -17.07
N ALA A 135 -13.23 -3.31 -16.54
CA ALA A 135 -14.50 -3.37 -17.27
C ALA A 135 -14.50 -2.42 -18.48
N LEU A 136 -13.92 -1.22 -18.32
CA LEU A 136 -13.76 -0.27 -19.41
C LEU A 136 -12.78 -0.80 -20.47
N ALA A 137 -11.63 -1.35 -20.05
CA ALA A 137 -10.67 -1.96 -20.95
C ALA A 137 -11.28 -3.13 -21.74
N SER A 138 -12.05 -4.00 -21.08
CA SER A 138 -12.75 -5.11 -21.72
C SER A 138 -13.87 -4.64 -22.68
N LYS A 139 -14.58 -3.55 -22.36
CA LYS A 139 -15.55 -2.93 -23.28
C LYS A 139 -14.85 -2.37 -24.51
N ILE A 140 -13.73 -1.64 -24.33
CA ILE A 140 -12.93 -1.09 -25.42
C ILE A 140 -12.41 -2.23 -26.31
N ASP A 141 -11.85 -3.29 -25.71
CA ASP A 141 -11.37 -4.48 -26.43
C ASP A 141 -12.50 -5.18 -27.21
N GLY A 142 -13.68 -5.32 -26.60
CA GLY A 142 -14.88 -5.85 -27.27
C GLY A 142 -15.41 -4.96 -28.41
N LEU A 143 -15.17 -3.65 -28.33
CA LEU A 143 -15.45 -2.67 -29.39
C LEU A 143 -14.40 -2.74 -30.53
N PHE A 144 -13.16 -3.17 -30.24
CA PHE A 144 -12.07 -3.35 -31.19
C PHE A 144 -11.68 -4.82 -31.35
N LYS A 145 -12.51 -5.60 -32.04
CA LYS A 145 -11.93 -6.73 -32.80
C LYS A 145 -11.12 -6.12 -33.94
N PHE A 146 -9.80 -6.09 -33.77
CA PHE A 146 -8.83 -5.61 -34.76
C PHE A 146 -8.98 -6.41 -36.05
N ASP A 147 -9.77 -5.88 -36.98
CA ASP A 147 -9.67 -6.17 -38.42
C ASP A 147 -10.30 -5.09 -39.32
N ASP A 148 -10.95 -4.04 -38.80
CA ASP A 148 -11.57 -3.04 -39.68
C ASP A 148 -11.50 -1.60 -39.16
N ILE A 149 -11.13 -0.69 -40.05
CA ILE A 149 -11.15 0.79 -39.93
C ILE A 149 -12.53 1.33 -39.43
N LYS A 150 -13.57 0.50 -39.43
CA LYS A 150 -14.94 0.78 -38.92
C LYS A 150 -15.05 0.84 -37.39
N GLY A 151 -14.03 0.43 -36.64
CA GLY A 151 -14.02 0.50 -35.15
C GLY A 151 -13.92 1.93 -34.61
N LEU A 152 -13.28 2.83 -35.34
CA LEU A 152 -13.06 4.24 -34.95
C LEU A 152 -14.37 5.04 -34.87
N ASP A 153 -15.33 4.79 -35.77
CA ASP A 153 -16.65 5.46 -35.75
C ASP A 153 -17.51 5.05 -34.55
N LYS A 154 -17.29 3.87 -33.98
CA LYS A 154 -18.01 3.43 -32.78
C LYS A 154 -17.44 4.08 -31.51
N LEU A 155 -16.13 4.30 -31.44
CA LEU A 155 -15.51 5.06 -30.35
C LEU A 155 -15.97 6.50 -30.32
N THR A 156 -15.95 7.18 -31.47
CA THR A 156 -16.33 8.59 -31.53
C THR A 156 -17.78 8.76 -31.11
N ASN A 157 -18.69 7.91 -31.57
CA ASN A 157 -20.10 7.97 -31.16
C ASN A 157 -20.33 7.59 -29.68
N TRP A 158 -19.58 6.64 -29.12
CA TRP A 158 -19.66 6.30 -27.70
C TRP A 158 -19.09 7.41 -26.80
N LEU A 159 -17.92 7.97 -27.13
CA LEU A 159 -17.33 9.10 -26.41
C LEU A 159 -18.23 10.35 -26.46
N ILE A 160 -18.89 10.59 -27.60
CA ILE A 160 -19.89 11.65 -27.73
C ILE A 160 -21.11 11.37 -26.82
N GLY A 161 -21.58 10.12 -26.74
CA GLY A 161 -22.69 9.75 -25.85
C GLY A 161 -22.38 9.97 -24.36
N GLU A 162 -21.19 9.61 -23.91
CA GLU A 162 -20.76 9.77 -22.50
C GLU A 162 -20.50 11.25 -22.12
N LEU A 163 -20.11 12.10 -23.09
CA LEU A 163 -19.90 13.54 -22.90
C LEU A 163 -21.19 14.37 -22.92
N VAL A 164 -22.27 13.85 -23.51
CA VAL A 164 -23.57 14.56 -23.63
C VAL A 164 -24.45 14.40 -22.38
N ASP A 165 -24.10 13.51 -21.44
CA ASP A 165 -24.83 13.33 -20.17
C ASP A 165 -24.50 14.39 -19.09
N VAL A 166 -23.91 15.54 -19.46
CA VAL A 166 -23.58 16.66 -18.55
C VAL A 166 -24.62 17.81 -18.61
N ASP A 167 -25.76 17.64 -19.26
CA ASP A 167 -26.84 18.65 -19.33
C ASP A 167 -27.75 18.69 -18.09
N SER A 168 -27.15 18.70 -16.89
CA SER A 168 -27.86 18.99 -15.63
C SER A 168 -27.44 20.31 -14.97
N PHE A 169 -26.59 21.13 -15.60
CA PHE A 169 -26.22 22.43 -15.04
C PHE A 169 -27.14 23.56 -15.56
N LYS A 170 -28.35 23.65 -14.99
CA LYS A 170 -29.21 24.83 -15.15
C LYS A 170 -28.53 26.04 -14.47
N ILE A 171 -27.82 26.85 -15.24
CA ILE A 171 -27.46 28.21 -14.82
C ILE A 171 -28.72 29.08 -14.96
N SER A 172 -29.41 29.26 -13.85
CA SER A 172 -30.44 30.30 -13.68
C SER A 172 -29.73 31.65 -13.56
N ASN A 173 -29.63 32.40 -14.66
CA ASN A 173 -29.32 33.82 -14.60
C ASN A 173 -30.56 34.61 -14.18
N ARG A 174 -30.46 35.31 -13.06
CA ARG A 174 -31.35 36.43 -12.69
C ARG A 174 -30.50 37.59 -12.22
#